data_AF-A0A830GMQ9-F1
#
_entry.id   AF-A0A830GMQ9-F1
#
_cell.length_a   1.000
_cell.length_b   1.000
_cell.length_c   1.000
_cell.angle_alpha   90.00
_cell.angle_beta   90.00
_cell.angle_gamma   90.00
#
_symmetry.space_group_name_H-M   'P 1'
#
loop_
_entity.id
_entity.type
_entity.pdbx_description
1 polymer ?
#
loop_
_entity_poly.entity_id
_entity_poly.type
_entity_poly.pdbx_seq_one_letter_code
_entity_poly.pdbx_strand_id
1 'polypeptide(L)' 'MAITVLSGEGTIRDGDEERSVSAGDVVAVPAGADRGIRADSGRLEATLVTAPPPTDAEHEPVRRGLKRGEFDPE' A
#
# COMPACT_ATOMS: atom_id res chain seq x y z
N MET A 1 -8.78 3.59 -0.39
CA MET A 1 -8.61 2.18 0.06
C MET A 1 -8.66 2.11 1.58
N ALA A 2 -8.94 0.96 2.16
CA ALA A 2 -8.81 0.73 3.60
C ALA A 2 -7.93 -0.51 3.86
N ILE A 3 -7.07 -0.44 4.85
CA ILE A 3 -6.19 -1.53 5.24
C ILE A 3 -6.16 -1.69 6.76
N THR A 4 -6.17 -2.94 7.20
CA THR A 4 -6.03 -3.33 8.61
C THR A 4 -4.82 -4.23 8.74
N VAL A 5 -3.85 -3.82 9.57
CA VAL A 5 -2.62 -4.56 9.81
C VAL A 5 -2.85 -5.63 10.87
N LEU A 6 -2.57 -6.88 10.51
CA LEU A 6 -2.74 -8.04 11.39
C LEU A 6 -1.44 -8.37 12.12
N SER A 7 -0.29 -8.30 11.42
CA SER A 7 1.03 -8.53 12.00
C SER A 7 2.14 -7.90 11.16
N GLY A 8 3.30 -7.66 11.77
CA GLY A 8 4.47 -7.04 11.12
C GLY A 8 4.48 -5.51 11.21
N GLU A 9 5.51 -4.93 10.59
CA GLU A 9 5.74 -3.48 10.51
C GLU A 9 5.88 -3.06 9.04
N GLY A 10 5.37 -1.89 8.72
CA GLY A 10 5.44 -1.38 7.36
C GLY A 10 5.16 0.10 7.23
N THR A 11 5.24 0.57 6.00
CA THR A 11 4.97 1.95 5.61
C THR A 11 3.83 1.98 4.60
N ILE A 12 2.84 2.85 4.84
CA ILE A 12 1.72 3.10 3.93
C ILE A 12 1.84 4.52 3.36
N ARG A 13 1.76 4.65 2.03
CA ARG A 13 1.58 5.94 1.37
C ARG A 13 0.11 6.38 1.40
N ASP A 14 -0.09 7.63 1.79
CA ASP A 14 -1.36 8.34 1.91
C ASP A 14 -1.34 9.66 1.14
N GLY A 15 -1.49 9.59 -0.18
CA GLY A 15 -1.18 10.74 -1.04
C GLY A 15 0.30 11.10 -0.92
N ASP A 16 0.57 12.33 -0.45
CA ASP A 16 1.93 12.86 -0.30
C ASP A 16 2.61 12.46 1.03
N GLU A 17 1.88 11.81 1.94
CA GLU A 17 2.40 11.41 3.24
C GLU A 17 2.76 9.93 3.30
N GLU A 18 3.76 9.60 4.11
CA GLU A 18 4.08 8.22 4.48
C GLU A 18 3.80 7.99 5.96
N ARG A 19 3.17 6.85 6.26
CA ARG A 19 2.73 6.47 7.59
C ARG A 19 3.35 5.14 7.99
N SER A 20 4.13 5.12 9.06
CA SER A 20 4.52 3.86 9.69
C SER A 20 3.31 3.20 10.35
N VAL A 21 3.22 1.88 10.22
CA VAL A 21 2.13 1.07 10.77
C VAL A 21 2.64 -0.22 11.40
N SER A 22 1.86 -0.71 12.34
CA SER A 22 2.09 -1.93 13.11
C SER A 22 0.78 -2.68 13.35
N ALA A 23 0.85 -3.85 13.98
CA ALA A 23 -0.32 -4.69 14.26
C ALA A 23 -1.42 -3.93 15.01
N GLY A 24 -2.65 -4.00 14.50
CA GLY A 24 -3.82 -3.31 15.05
C GLY A 24 -4.14 -1.97 14.38
N ASP A 25 -3.21 -1.40 13.61
CA ASP A 25 -3.46 -0.15 12.91
C ASP A 25 -4.47 -0.33 11.77
N VAL A 26 -5.36 0.65 11.65
CA VAL A 26 -6.35 0.75 10.56
C VAL A 26 -6.16 2.08 9.86
N VAL A 27 -6.04 1.99 8.55
CA VAL A 27 -5.65 3.11 7.71
C VAL A 27 -6.60 3.23 6.52
N ALA A 28 -7.11 4.45 6.30
CA ALA A 28 -7.98 4.78 5.18
C ALA A 28 -7.33 5.85 4.31
N VAL A 29 -7.10 5.51 3.04
CA VAL A 29 -6.60 6.44 2.00
C VAL A 29 -7.80 6.95 1.19
N PRO A 30 -7.98 8.27 1.02
CA PRO A 30 -9.04 8.86 0.20
C PRO A 30 -9.04 8.35 -1.25
N ALA A 31 -10.18 8.42 -1.91
CA ALA A 31 -10.29 8.09 -3.34
C ALA A 31 -9.48 9.09 -4.18
N GLY A 32 -8.80 8.59 -5.21
CA GLY A 32 -7.97 9.41 -6.11
C GLY A 32 -6.63 9.85 -5.54
N ALA A 33 -6.33 9.56 -4.27
CA ALA A 33 -5.02 9.79 -3.68
C ALA A 33 -4.06 8.63 -4.01
N ASP A 34 -2.79 8.98 -4.20
CA ASP A 34 -1.72 7.99 -4.38
C ASP A 34 -1.62 7.07 -3.16
N ARG A 35 -1.35 5.80 -3.42
CA ARG A 35 -1.35 4.75 -2.41
C ARG A 35 -0.24 3.75 -2.64
N GLY A 36 0.28 3.20 -1.55
CA GLY A 36 1.35 2.20 -1.57
C GLY A 36 1.47 1.54 -0.20
N ILE A 37 1.97 0.31 -0.18
CA ILE A 37 2.21 -0.44 1.06
C ILE A 37 3.55 -1.17 0.91
N ARG A 38 4.47 -0.93 1.85
CA ARG A 38 5.77 -1.61 1.94
C ARG A 38 5.88 -2.31 3.29
N ALA A 39 6.36 -3.55 3.29
CA ALA A 39 6.83 -4.18 4.53
C ALA A 39 8.23 -3.63 4.84
N ASP A 40 8.47 -3.19 6.08
CA ASP A 40 9.78 -2.62 6.45
C ASP A 40 10.73 -3.71 6.95
N SER A 41 10.29 -4.57 7.88
CA SER A 41 11.06 -5.72 8.34
C SER A 41 10.24 -7.01 8.25
N GLY A 42 10.75 -7.97 7.46
CA GLY A 42 10.12 -9.28 7.31
C GLY A 42 8.74 -9.24 6.64
N ARG A 43 7.79 -10.01 7.20
CA ARG A 43 6.45 -10.18 6.64
C ARG A 43 5.48 -9.17 7.25
N LEU A 44 4.76 -8.45 6.38
CA LEU A 44 3.57 -7.68 6.75
C LEU A 44 2.31 -8.48 6.37
N GLU A 45 1.44 -8.76 7.33
CA GLU A 45 0.14 -9.38 7.10
C GLU A 45 -0.95 -8.34 7.30
N ALA A 46 -1.83 -8.20 6.31
CA ALA A 46 -2.90 -7.20 6.36
C ALA A 46 -4.10 -7.64 5.52
N THR A 47 -5.27 -7.09 5.84
CA THR A 47 -6.45 -7.14 4.98
C THR A 47 -6.56 -5.82 4.24
N LEU A 48 -6.60 -5.85 2.91
CA LEU A 48 -6.73 -4.68 2.05
C LEU A 48 -8.08 -4.71 1.31
N VAL A 49 -8.84 -3.63 1.42
CA VAL A 49 -10.08 -3.40 0.67
C VAL A 49 -9.90 -2.19 -0.23
N THR A 50 -10.20 -2.36 -1.52
CA THR A 50 -10.18 -1.30 -2.52
C THR A 50 -11.56 -1.17 -3.14
N ALA A 51 -12.06 0.07 -3.23
CA ALA A 51 -13.34 0.40 -3.82
C ALA A 51 -13.24 1.80 -4.47
N PRO A 52 -13.54 1.93 -5.77
CA PRO A 52 -13.73 0.83 -6.74
C PRO A 52 -12.46 -0.05 -6.85
N PRO A 53 -12.57 -1.27 -7.41
CA PRO A 53 -11.40 -2.07 -7.70
C PRO A 53 -10.46 -1.31 -8.66
N PRO A 54 -9.13 -1.41 -8.46
CA PRO A 54 -8.18 -0.81 -9.37
C PRO A 54 -8.25 -1.46 -10.76
N THR A 55 -8.08 -0.62 -11.78
CA THR A 55 -7.98 -1.01 -13.19
C THR A 55 -6.60 -1.58 -13.51
N ASP A 56 -6.48 -2.27 -14.64
CA ASP A 56 -5.17 -2.74 -15.11
C ASP A 56 -4.21 -1.59 -15.43
N ALA A 57 -4.71 -0.45 -15.91
CA ALA A 57 -3.90 0.73 -16.18
C ALA A 57 -3.26 1.29 -14.90
N GLU A 58 -4.03 1.36 -13.82
CA GLU A 58 -3.53 1.79 -12.49
C GLU A 58 -2.55 0.78 -11.88
N HIS A 59 -2.66 -0.50 -12.22
CA HIS A 59 -1.78 -1.54 -11.70
C HIS A 59 -0.53 -1.80 -12.55
N GLU A 60 -0.49 -1.36 -13.80
CA GLU A 60 0.63 -1.62 -14.68
C GLU A 60 1.95 -1.01 -14.15
N PRO A 61 2.00 0.25 -13.67
CA PRO A 61 3.21 0.84 -13.10
C PRO A 61 3.75 0.03 -11.93
N VAL A 62 2.87 -0.38 -11.02
CA VAL A 62 3.21 -1.22 -9.86
C VAL A 62 3.84 -2.55 -10.31
N ARG A 63 3.25 -3.20 -11.33
CA ARG A 63 3.79 -4.47 -11.88
C ARG A 63 5.18 -4.27 -12.51
N ARG A 64 5.46 -3.13 -13.14
CA ARG A 64 6.80 -2.81 -13.63
C ARG A 64 7.78 -2.58 -12.47
N GLY A 65 7.39 -1.77 -11.49
CA GLY A 65 8.23 -1.45 -10.32
C GLY A 65 8.66 -2.70 -9.57
N LEU A 66 7.72 -3.63 -9.31
CA LEU A 66 8.02 -4.91 -8.65
C LEU A 66 9.06 -5.76 -9.39
N LYS A 67 9.09 -5.73 -10.73
CA LYS A 67 10.11 -6.47 -11.51
C LYS A 67 11.51 -5.86 -11.38
N ARG A 68 11.60 -4.59 -10.96
CA ARG A 68 12.84 -3.83 -10.77
C ARG A 68 13.23 -3.68 -9.30
N GLY A 69 12.34 -4.06 -8.37
CA GLY A 69 12.50 -3.80 -6.93
C GLY A 69 12.23 -2.34 -6.54
N GLU A 70 11.50 -1.59 -7.37
CA GLU A 70 11.14 -0.20 -7.14
C GLU A 70 9.81 -0.11 -6.39
N PHE A 71 9.81 0.62 -5.27
CA PHE A 71 8.59 0.88 -4.50
C PHE A 71 7.78 2.07 -5.06
N ASP A 72 8.46 3.01 -5.70
CA ASP A 72 7.88 4.19 -6.33
C ASP A 72 7.84 3.99 -7.85
N PRO A 73 6.76 3.41 -8.39
CA PRO A 73 6.65 3.22 -9.83
C PRO A 73 6.35 4.53 -10.56
N GLU A 74 7.04 4.76 -11.68
CA GLU A 74 6.77 5.83 -12.65
C GLU A 74 5.46 5.59 -13.44
#